data_AF-A0A372DQE3-F1
#
_entry.id   AF-A0A372DQE3-F1
#
_cell.length_a   1.000
_cell.length_b   1.000
_cell.length_c   1.000
_cell.angle_alpha   90.00
_cell.angle_beta   90.00
_cell.angle_gamma   90.00
#
_symmetry.space_group_name_H-M   'P 1'
#
loop_
_entity.id
_entity.type
_entity.pdbx_description
1 polymer ?
#
loop_
_entity_poly.entity_id
_entity_poly.type
_entity_poly.pdbx_seq_one_letter_code
_entity_poly.pdbx_strand_id
1 'polypeptide(L)'
;MTPEIAQAAQVYTGTLGGEIGVFDDQTGVYQSIMRSPAFFDLALDNNGGLWGATTRSLYKIDPIQKTTTLVGSGNLGNALGFAANGRLYGAGSNRFFEVDTTTGASTLISQIAGFVSSGDIVFDATRNLFWATSAANPSSDSLWQIALDGTARLVGNTGFSALYGLAFSDNGSLYGYTIDARQVALNLDTGLGTVVRRLSGDALSGGLSGTASNPRSGSQPPDRPVSTPEPSLLLGSLAIAGWMGRSWRNQATHL
;
A
#
# COMPACT_ATOMS: atom_id res chain seq x y z
N MET A 1 12.22 5.36 26.84
CA MET A 1 12.53 5.31 25.40
C MET A 1 11.86 4.06 24.86
N THR A 2 10.70 4.22 24.28
CA THR A 2 9.98 3.16 23.56
C THR A 2 10.72 2.96 22.24
N PRO A 3 11.06 1.72 21.84
CA PRO A 3 11.67 1.50 20.54
C PRO A 3 10.65 1.89 19.47
N GLU A 4 11.03 2.84 18.64
CA GLU A 4 10.32 3.20 17.41
C GLU A 4 10.41 1.98 16.48
N ILE A 5 9.35 1.17 16.49
CA ILE A 5 9.18 0.14 15.47
C ILE A 5 8.99 0.90 14.17
N ALA A 6 9.96 0.79 13.26
CA ALA A 6 9.78 1.22 11.88
C ALA A 6 8.45 0.63 11.38
N GLN A 7 7.45 1.49 11.17
CA GLN A 7 6.12 1.07 10.75
C GLN A 7 6.26 0.59 9.30
N ALA A 8 6.26 -0.73 9.09
CA ALA A 8 6.08 -1.32 7.76
C ALA A 8 4.86 -0.69 7.10
N ALA A 9 4.87 -0.45 5.78
CA ALA A 9 3.70 0.13 5.13
C ALA A 9 2.49 -0.78 5.34
N GLN A 10 1.58 -0.28 6.17
CA GLN A 10 0.44 -1.04 6.60
C GLN A 10 -0.67 -0.82 5.59
N VAL A 11 -0.96 -1.86 4.80
CA VAL A 11 -2.16 -1.88 3.96
C VAL A 11 -3.33 -2.24 4.85
N TYR A 12 -4.13 -1.25 5.21
CA TYR A 12 -5.41 -1.49 5.86
C TYR A 12 -6.41 -1.96 4.82
N THR A 13 -7.24 -2.93 5.21
CA THR A 13 -8.22 -3.53 4.31
C THR A 13 -9.54 -3.65 5.03
N GLY A 14 -10.60 -3.22 4.36
CA GLY A 14 -11.97 -3.40 4.81
C GLY A 14 -12.55 -4.72 4.29
N THR A 15 -13.60 -5.19 4.97
CA THR A 15 -14.47 -6.25 4.45
C THR A 15 -15.90 -5.75 4.33
N LEU A 16 -16.65 -6.34 3.41
CA LEU A 16 -18.09 -6.06 3.27
C LEU A 16 -18.89 -6.49 4.53
N GLY A 17 -18.29 -7.32 5.39
CA GLY A 17 -18.84 -7.71 6.70
C GLY A 17 -18.61 -6.70 7.82
N GLY A 18 -17.97 -5.55 7.55
CA GLY A 18 -17.72 -4.53 8.56
C GLY A 18 -16.55 -4.85 9.48
N GLU A 19 -15.48 -5.42 8.93
CA GLU A 19 -14.20 -5.56 9.63
C GLU A 19 -13.13 -4.71 8.96
N ILE A 20 -12.18 -4.25 9.77
CA ILE A 20 -10.95 -3.61 9.31
C ILE A 20 -9.79 -4.40 9.87
N GLY A 21 -8.80 -4.65 9.03
CA GLY A 21 -7.64 -5.46 9.37
C GLY A 21 -6.49 -5.20 8.42
N VAL A 22 -5.47 -6.03 8.55
CA VAL A 22 -4.24 -5.99 7.75
C VAL A 22 -3.88 -7.40 7.32
N PHE A 23 -3.13 -7.54 6.24
CA PHE A 23 -2.57 -8.83 5.87
C PHE A 23 -1.19 -9.01 6.48
N ASP A 24 -0.90 -10.23 6.92
CA ASP A 24 0.48 -10.65 7.16
C ASP A 24 1.19 -10.77 5.81
N ASP A 25 2.25 -9.98 5.59
CA ASP A 25 2.91 -9.89 4.29
C ASP A 25 3.59 -11.18 3.84
N GLN A 26 3.92 -12.08 4.78
CA GLN A 26 4.58 -13.35 4.48
C GLN A 26 3.55 -14.42 4.09
N THR A 27 2.47 -14.52 4.85
CA THR A 27 1.50 -15.61 4.76
C THR A 27 0.24 -15.24 3.97
N GLY A 28 -0.07 -13.95 3.82
CA GLY A 28 -1.32 -13.48 3.23
C GLY A 28 -2.55 -13.71 4.11
N VAL A 29 -2.36 -13.99 5.41
CA VAL A 29 -3.45 -14.16 6.37
C VAL A 29 -3.96 -12.79 6.81
N TYR A 30 -5.26 -12.59 6.72
CA TYR A 30 -5.96 -11.40 7.23
C TYR A 30 -6.05 -11.44 8.74
N GLN A 31 -5.56 -10.39 9.38
CA GLN A 31 -5.61 -10.17 10.82
C GLN A 31 -6.62 -9.06 11.11
N SER A 32 -7.76 -9.44 11.69
CA SER A 32 -8.82 -8.50 12.06
C SER A 32 -8.34 -7.62 13.23
N ILE A 33 -8.47 -6.30 13.08
CA ILE A 33 -8.11 -5.31 14.10
C ILE A 33 -9.35 -4.91 14.89
N MET A 34 -10.43 -4.59 14.17
CA MET A 34 -11.68 -4.12 14.76
C MET A 34 -12.90 -4.44 13.89
N ARG A 35 -14.06 -4.48 14.55
CA ARG A 35 -15.37 -4.36 13.89
C ARG A 35 -15.73 -2.88 13.73
N SER A 36 -16.43 -2.58 12.64
CA SER A 36 -16.82 -1.23 12.25
C SER A 36 -18.11 -1.29 11.43
N PRO A 37 -18.73 -0.15 11.09
CA PRO A 37 -19.66 -0.12 9.96
C PRO A 37 -18.99 -0.71 8.70
N ALA A 38 -19.77 -1.31 7.81
CA ALA A 38 -19.25 -1.74 6.52
C ALA A 38 -18.88 -0.51 5.67
N PHE A 39 -17.59 -0.22 5.58
CA PHE A 39 -17.05 0.80 4.69
C PHE A 39 -16.85 0.22 3.29
N PHE A 40 -17.26 1.00 2.29
CA PHE A 40 -16.98 0.68 0.90
C PHE A 40 -15.49 0.84 0.61
N ASP A 41 -14.87 1.88 1.18
CA ASP A 41 -13.45 2.12 1.02
C ASP A 41 -12.82 2.76 2.27
N LEU A 42 -11.50 2.62 2.37
CA LEU A 42 -10.63 3.16 3.40
C LEU A 42 -9.58 4.06 2.75
N ALA A 43 -9.15 5.12 3.43
CA ALA A 43 -8.03 5.94 2.98
C ALA A 43 -7.10 6.29 4.13
N LEU A 44 -5.79 6.33 3.86
CA LEU A 44 -4.76 6.71 4.82
C LEU A 44 -4.24 8.09 4.45
N ASP A 45 -4.29 9.03 5.39
CA ASP A 45 -3.72 10.36 5.18
C ASP A 45 -2.21 10.37 5.34
N ASN A 46 -1.55 11.46 4.93
CA ASN A 46 -0.09 11.58 4.94
C ASN A 46 0.53 11.54 6.35
N ASN A 47 -0.28 11.63 7.41
CA ASN A 47 0.15 11.53 8.80
C ASN A 47 -0.20 10.16 9.42
N GLY A 48 -0.70 9.21 8.63
CA GLY A 48 -1.12 7.89 9.09
C GLY A 48 -2.52 7.84 9.72
N GLY A 49 -3.32 8.90 9.58
CA GLY A 49 -4.72 8.89 10.00
C GLY A 49 -5.57 8.04 9.06
N LEU A 50 -6.35 7.11 9.63
CA LEU A 50 -7.22 6.21 8.86
C LEU A 50 -8.63 6.78 8.74
N TRP A 51 -9.18 6.72 7.53
CA TRP A 51 -10.50 7.22 7.18
C TRP A 51 -11.30 6.13 6.50
N GLY A 52 -12.62 6.16 6.67
CA GLY A 52 -13.53 5.22 6.03
C GLY A 52 -14.73 5.93 5.43
N ALA A 53 -15.18 5.47 4.27
CA ALA A 53 -16.40 5.93 3.63
C ALA A 53 -17.44 4.82 3.61
N THR A 54 -18.65 5.19 4.01
CA THR A 54 -19.83 4.64 3.33
C THR A 54 -20.09 5.47 2.08
N THR A 55 -21.05 5.08 1.23
CA THR A 55 -21.43 5.92 0.08
C THR A 55 -21.95 7.32 0.46
N ARG A 56 -22.29 7.55 1.73
CA ARG A 56 -22.94 8.78 2.20
C ARG A 56 -22.27 9.50 3.37
N SER A 57 -21.32 8.87 4.03
CA SER A 57 -20.78 9.35 5.30
C SER A 57 -19.30 9.04 5.42
N LEU A 58 -18.55 10.05 5.86
CA LEU A 58 -17.12 9.99 6.10
C LEU A 58 -16.85 9.79 7.58
N TYR A 59 -15.90 8.92 7.91
CA TYR A 59 -15.51 8.60 9.27
C TYR A 59 -14.01 8.73 9.44
N LYS A 60 -13.59 9.20 10.61
CA LYS A 60 -12.25 8.94 11.15
C LYS A 60 -12.26 7.62 11.89
N ILE A 61 -11.19 6.85 11.73
CA ILE A 61 -11.03 5.53 12.34
C ILE A 61 -9.78 5.57 13.23
N ASP A 62 -9.96 5.15 14.47
CA ASP A 62 -8.87 4.94 15.41
C ASP A 62 -8.70 3.43 15.62
N PRO A 63 -7.71 2.80 14.96
CA PRO A 63 -7.50 1.35 15.07
C PRO A 63 -6.93 0.95 16.45
N ILE A 64 -6.33 1.87 17.20
CA ILE A 64 -5.76 1.62 18.53
C ILE A 64 -6.87 1.58 19.56
N GLN A 65 -7.72 2.62 19.57
CA GLN A 65 -8.88 2.69 20.47
C GLN A 65 -10.08 1.88 19.96
N LYS A 66 -10.01 1.38 18.72
CA LYS A 66 -11.06 0.61 18.03
C LYS A 66 -12.37 1.39 17.93
N THR A 67 -12.29 2.67 17.61
CA THR A 67 -13.46 3.55 17.48
C THR A 67 -13.58 4.11 16.07
N THR A 68 -14.81 4.49 15.71
CA THR A 68 -15.10 5.25 14.49
C THR A 68 -15.87 6.50 14.88
N THR A 69 -15.49 7.64 14.32
CA THR A 69 -16.13 8.93 14.58
C THR A 69 -16.67 9.48 13.28
N LEU A 70 -17.99 9.72 13.21
CA LEU A 70 -18.62 10.37 12.07
C LEU A 70 -18.07 11.79 11.93
N VAL A 71 -17.56 12.11 10.74
CA VAL A 71 -17.10 13.46 10.38
C VAL A 71 -18.26 14.25 9.79
N GLY A 72 -19.00 13.63 8.88
CA GLY A 72 -20.20 14.20 8.29
C GLY A 72 -20.66 13.42 7.07
N SER A 73 -21.58 14.01 6.31
CA SER A 73 -22.26 13.36 5.19
C SER A 73 -22.06 14.07 3.86
N GLY A 74 -22.05 13.29 2.78
CA GLY A 74 -21.77 13.76 1.42
C GLY A 74 -22.05 12.67 0.38
N ASN A 75 -21.71 12.93 -0.88
CA ASN A 75 -21.79 11.91 -1.93
C ASN A 75 -20.38 11.40 -2.21
N LEU A 76 -19.96 10.41 -1.41
CA LEU A 76 -18.58 9.95 -1.32
C LEU A 76 -18.24 8.84 -2.31
N GLY A 77 -19.22 8.35 -3.09
CA GLY A 77 -19.00 7.25 -3.99
C GLY A 77 -18.58 5.96 -3.26
N ASN A 78 -17.82 5.12 -3.93
CA ASN A 78 -17.35 3.84 -3.41
C ASN A 78 -15.82 3.75 -3.36
N ALA A 79 -15.11 4.86 -3.57
CA ALA A 79 -13.65 4.91 -3.55
C ALA A 79 -13.17 6.21 -2.88
N LEU A 80 -12.06 6.18 -2.15
CA LEU A 80 -11.43 7.27 -1.42
C LEU A 80 -9.90 7.19 -1.54
N GLY A 81 -9.25 8.34 -1.67
CA GLY A 81 -7.79 8.39 -1.61
C GLY A 81 -7.26 9.78 -1.28
N PHE A 82 -6.24 9.84 -0.42
CA PHE A 82 -5.52 11.08 -0.16
C PHE A 82 -4.46 11.33 -1.21
N ALA A 83 -4.36 12.59 -1.67
CA ALA A 83 -3.24 13.04 -2.48
C ALA A 83 -2.08 13.55 -1.59
N ALA A 84 -0.90 13.73 -2.19
CA ALA A 84 0.28 14.23 -1.47
C ALA A 84 0.11 15.64 -0.89
N ASN A 85 -0.86 16.43 -1.38
CA ASN A 85 -1.21 17.73 -0.82
C ASN A 85 -2.13 17.65 0.43
N GLY A 86 -2.47 16.44 0.89
CA GLY A 86 -3.31 16.20 2.06
C GLY A 86 -4.81 16.33 1.81
N ARG A 87 -5.24 16.54 0.55
CA ARG A 87 -6.66 16.60 0.19
C ARG A 87 -7.19 15.19 -0.06
N LEU A 88 -8.42 14.95 0.39
CA LEU A 88 -9.13 13.71 0.17
C LEU A 88 -9.93 13.80 -1.13
N TYR A 89 -9.82 12.76 -1.95
CA TYR A 89 -10.59 12.59 -3.17
C TYR A 89 -11.44 11.33 -3.06
N GLY A 90 -12.47 11.24 -3.90
CA GLY A 90 -13.21 10.01 -4.08
C GLY A 90 -13.75 9.85 -5.49
N ALA A 91 -14.18 8.62 -5.77
CA ALA A 91 -14.80 8.26 -7.02
C ALA A 91 -16.05 7.41 -6.79
N GLY A 92 -17.04 7.56 -7.67
CA GLY A 92 -18.30 6.83 -7.60
C GLY A 92 -19.09 6.96 -8.89
N SER A 93 -19.60 5.84 -9.40
CA SER A 93 -20.12 5.78 -10.78
C SER A 93 -19.10 6.41 -11.74
N ASN A 94 -19.49 7.37 -12.58
CA ASN A 94 -18.56 8.08 -13.47
C ASN A 94 -18.02 9.39 -12.89
N ARG A 95 -18.15 9.65 -11.58
CA ARG A 95 -17.83 10.94 -10.96
C ARG A 95 -16.54 10.85 -10.17
N PHE A 96 -15.73 11.90 -10.28
CA PHE A 96 -14.55 12.14 -9.46
C PHE A 96 -14.75 13.46 -8.72
N PHE A 97 -14.48 13.48 -7.42
CA PHE A 97 -14.75 14.62 -6.54
C PHE A 97 -13.69 14.74 -5.46
N GLU A 98 -13.61 15.94 -4.91
CA GLU A 98 -12.90 16.20 -3.67
C GLU A 98 -13.86 16.08 -2.49
N VAL A 99 -13.35 15.62 -1.36
CA VAL A 99 -14.09 15.46 -0.11
C VAL A 99 -13.49 16.37 0.95
N ASP A 100 -14.32 17.22 1.53
CA ASP A 100 -13.95 18.05 2.67
C ASP A 100 -13.83 17.18 3.94
N THR A 101 -12.64 17.12 4.52
CA THR A 101 -12.32 16.27 5.68
C THR A 101 -12.83 16.82 7.02
N THR A 102 -13.45 18.00 7.02
CA THR A 102 -14.08 18.60 8.21
C THR A 102 -15.59 18.34 8.24
N THR A 103 -16.22 18.29 7.07
CA THR A 103 -17.69 18.23 6.93
C THR A 103 -18.19 16.97 6.22
N GLY A 104 -17.31 16.23 5.53
CA GLY A 104 -17.69 15.11 4.66
C GLY A 104 -18.35 15.51 3.34
N ALA A 105 -18.51 16.82 3.07
CA ALA A 105 -19.14 17.30 1.84
C ALA A 105 -18.26 17.03 0.61
N SER A 106 -18.88 16.71 -0.53
CA SER A 106 -18.18 16.36 -1.76
C SER A 106 -18.38 17.42 -2.84
N THR A 107 -17.30 17.86 -3.47
CA THR A 107 -17.32 18.81 -4.59
C THR A 107 -16.92 18.09 -5.88
N LEU A 108 -17.84 18.04 -6.86
CA LEU A 108 -17.57 17.42 -8.15
C LEU A 108 -16.40 18.13 -8.85
N ILE A 109 -15.40 17.35 -9.26
CA ILE A 109 -14.30 17.81 -10.10
C ILE A 109 -14.61 17.49 -11.56
N SER A 110 -14.98 16.24 -11.84
CA SER A 110 -15.17 15.76 -13.21
C SER A 110 -16.17 14.61 -13.31
N GLN A 111 -16.78 14.48 -14.49
CA GLN A 111 -17.46 13.27 -14.93
C GLN A 111 -16.61 12.60 -16.01
N ILE A 112 -16.11 11.41 -15.72
CA ILE A 112 -15.15 10.70 -16.56
C ILE A 112 -15.91 9.81 -17.55
N ALA A 113 -15.81 10.11 -18.84
CA ALA A 113 -16.43 9.31 -19.88
C ALA A 113 -15.82 7.90 -19.96
N GLY A 114 -16.66 6.87 -20.06
CA GLY A 114 -16.21 5.48 -20.14
C GLY A 114 -15.71 4.87 -18.83
N PHE A 115 -15.71 5.63 -17.73
CA PHE A 115 -15.34 5.15 -16.40
C PHE A 115 -16.58 4.91 -15.54
N VAL A 116 -16.55 3.81 -14.80
CA VAL A 116 -17.47 3.46 -13.72
C VAL A 116 -16.65 2.91 -12.57
N SER A 117 -16.56 3.62 -11.45
CA SER A 117 -15.75 3.25 -10.28
C SER A 117 -16.07 1.83 -9.80
N SER A 118 -15.05 0.97 -9.69
CA SER A 118 -15.21 -0.38 -9.16
C SER A 118 -15.15 -0.40 -7.64
N GLY A 119 -14.18 0.28 -7.02
CA GLY A 119 -14.11 0.34 -5.56
C GLY A 119 -12.93 1.07 -4.91
N ASP A 120 -11.89 1.48 -5.65
CA ASP A 120 -10.74 2.15 -5.01
C ASP A 120 -10.05 3.17 -5.93
N ILE A 121 -9.40 4.15 -5.30
CA ILE A 121 -8.42 5.05 -5.90
C ILE A 121 -7.19 5.18 -5.00
N VAL A 122 -5.99 5.02 -5.55
CA VAL A 122 -4.73 5.18 -4.79
C VAL A 122 -3.79 6.17 -5.45
N PHE A 123 -3.21 7.09 -4.65
CA PHE A 123 -2.38 8.17 -5.18
C PHE A 123 -0.94 7.74 -5.43
N ASP A 124 -0.44 8.03 -6.63
CA ASP A 124 0.95 7.90 -7.02
C ASP A 124 1.61 9.28 -7.02
N ALA A 125 2.30 9.63 -5.94
CA ALA A 125 2.92 10.96 -5.84
C ALA A 125 4.08 11.15 -6.82
N THR A 126 4.66 10.06 -7.34
CA THR A 126 5.73 10.15 -8.36
C THR A 126 5.17 10.62 -9.71
N ARG A 127 3.91 10.26 -10.00
CA ARG A 127 3.21 10.64 -11.25
C ARG A 127 2.18 11.75 -11.06
N ASN A 128 1.95 12.17 -9.82
CA ASN A 128 0.95 13.17 -9.43
C ASN A 128 -0.47 12.86 -9.96
N LEU A 129 -0.90 11.61 -9.81
CA LEU A 129 -2.20 11.11 -10.25
C LEU A 129 -2.73 10.00 -9.33
N PHE A 130 -4.02 9.72 -9.44
CA PHE A 130 -4.64 8.51 -8.87
C PHE A 130 -4.64 7.38 -9.88
N TRP A 131 -4.35 6.18 -9.39
CA TRP A 131 -4.73 4.93 -10.04
C TRP A 131 -6.11 4.53 -9.56
N ALA A 132 -6.97 4.08 -10.47
CA ALA A 132 -8.34 3.72 -10.18
C ALA A 132 -8.76 2.44 -10.90
N THR A 133 -9.64 1.65 -10.29
CA THR A 133 -10.28 0.51 -10.96
C THR A 133 -11.67 0.86 -11.46
N SER A 134 -12.02 0.33 -12.63
CA SER A 134 -13.31 0.60 -13.26
C SER A 134 -14.03 -0.66 -13.74
N ALA A 135 -15.28 -0.81 -13.32
CA ALA A 135 -16.21 -1.86 -13.73
C ALA A 135 -17.04 -1.51 -14.98
N ALA A 136 -16.60 -0.54 -15.80
CA ALA A 136 -17.33 -0.15 -17.01
C ALA A 136 -17.42 -1.29 -18.05
N ASN A 137 -16.47 -2.22 -18.02
CA ASN A 137 -16.50 -3.44 -18.82
C ASN A 137 -17.07 -4.60 -17.96
N PRO A 138 -18.14 -5.26 -18.39
CA PRO A 138 -18.79 -6.31 -17.60
C PRO A 138 -17.97 -7.59 -17.44
N SER A 139 -16.95 -7.81 -18.27
CA SER A 139 -16.13 -9.03 -18.25
C SER A 139 -14.84 -8.88 -17.44
N SER A 140 -14.40 -7.66 -17.17
CA SER A 140 -13.20 -7.38 -16.38
C SER A 140 -13.15 -5.91 -15.99
N ASP A 141 -12.71 -5.63 -14.78
CA ASP A 141 -12.32 -4.31 -14.36
C ASP A 141 -11.11 -3.82 -15.16
N SER A 142 -11.03 -2.52 -15.36
CA SER A 142 -9.93 -1.86 -16.06
C SER A 142 -9.17 -0.91 -15.14
N LEU A 143 -7.87 -0.73 -15.41
CA LEU A 143 -7.02 0.21 -14.71
C LEU A 143 -7.05 1.58 -15.41
N TRP A 144 -7.22 2.64 -14.62
CA TRP A 144 -7.29 4.02 -15.07
C TRP A 144 -6.28 4.89 -14.33
N GLN A 145 -5.85 5.94 -15.01
CA GLN A 145 -5.18 7.09 -14.40
C GLN A 145 -6.17 8.25 -14.32
N ILE A 146 -6.20 8.95 -13.19
CA ILE A 146 -7.03 10.13 -12.96
C ILE A 146 -6.15 11.23 -12.34
N ALA A 147 -5.92 12.33 -13.07
CA ALA A 147 -5.22 13.49 -12.56
C ALA A 147 -6.08 14.26 -11.55
N LEU A 148 -5.46 15.14 -10.76
CA LEU A 148 -6.15 15.92 -9.72
C LEU A 148 -7.23 16.86 -10.26
N ASP A 149 -7.15 17.25 -11.53
CA ASP A 149 -8.17 18.05 -12.24
C ASP A 149 -9.29 17.18 -12.85
N GLY A 150 -9.23 15.86 -12.66
CA GLY A 150 -10.19 14.89 -13.18
C GLY A 150 -9.96 14.50 -14.64
N THR A 151 -8.87 14.94 -15.29
CA THR A 151 -8.43 14.39 -16.57
C THR A 151 -8.06 12.93 -16.38
N ALA A 152 -8.68 12.04 -17.16
CA ALA A 152 -8.52 10.60 -16.97
C ALA A 152 -8.19 9.86 -18.26
N ARG A 153 -7.47 8.75 -18.11
CA ARG A 153 -7.03 7.89 -19.21
C ARG A 153 -7.18 6.42 -18.82
N LEU A 154 -7.83 5.64 -19.68
CA LEU A 154 -7.81 4.18 -19.62
C LEU A 154 -6.39 3.67 -19.91
N VAL A 155 -5.89 2.79 -19.06
CA VAL A 155 -4.61 2.09 -19.28
C VAL A 155 -4.84 0.73 -19.93
N GLY A 156 -5.77 -0.06 -19.40
CA GLY A 156 -6.14 -1.35 -20.00
C GLY A 156 -6.97 -2.22 -19.06
N ASN A 157 -7.43 -3.37 -19.56
CA ASN A 157 -8.17 -4.35 -18.75
C ASN A 157 -7.22 -5.06 -17.78
N THR A 158 -7.70 -5.31 -16.56
CA THR A 158 -6.91 -6.02 -15.54
C THR A 158 -6.91 -7.53 -15.74
N GLY A 159 -7.92 -8.07 -16.43
CA GLY A 159 -8.16 -9.52 -16.51
C GLY A 159 -8.88 -10.07 -15.28
N PHE A 160 -9.25 -9.22 -14.32
CA PHE A 160 -10.00 -9.57 -13.10
C PHE A 160 -11.25 -8.70 -13.02
N SER A 161 -12.27 -9.17 -12.31
CA SER A 161 -13.50 -8.43 -12.01
C SER A 161 -13.60 -8.18 -10.51
N ALA A 162 -14.37 -7.16 -10.10
CA ALA A 162 -14.60 -6.84 -8.69
C ALA A 162 -13.29 -6.63 -7.93
N LEU A 163 -12.39 -5.85 -8.54
CA LEU A 163 -11.14 -5.40 -7.97
C LEU A 163 -11.44 -4.13 -7.17
N TYR A 164 -11.83 -4.34 -5.92
CA TYR A 164 -12.38 -3.31 -5.04
C TYR A 164 -11.35 -2.63 -4.17
N GLY A 165 -10.14 -3.17 -4.04
CA GLY A 165 -9.04 -2.53 -3.32
C GLY A 165 -7.83 -2.27 -4.21
N LEU A 166 -7.14 -1.15 -4.03
CA LEU A 166 -5.86 -0.80 -4.62
C LEU A 166 -4.89 -0.31 -3.54
N ALA A 167 -3.67 -0.87 -3.53
CA ALA A 167 -2.63 -0.40 -2.62
C ALA A 167 -1.25 -0.43 -3.26
N PHE A 168 -0.42 0.55 -2.91
CA PHE A 168 1.01 0.47 -3.18
C PHE A 168 1.71 -0.30 -2.06
N SER A 169 2.63 -1.19 -2.44
CA SER A 169 3.64 -1.71 -1.51
C SER A 169 4.83 -0.76 -1.39
N ASP A 170 5.68 -1.00 -0.39
CA ASP A 170 6.90 -0.23 -0.12
C ASP A 170 7.86 -0.10 -1.31
N ASN A 171 7.90 -1.09 -2.17
CA ASN A 171 8.74 -1.07 -3.39
C ASN A 171 8.08 -0.32 -4.56
N GLY A 172 6.89 0.25 -4.36
CA GLY A 172 6.15 1.00 -5.37
C GLY A 172 5.41 0.15 -6.41
N SER A 173 5.28 -1.16 -6.19
CA SER A 173 4.36 -2.01 -6.97
C SER A 173 2.91 -1.73 -6.59
N LEU A 174 2.03 -1.66 -7.59
CA LEU A 174 0.59 -1.54 -7.39
C LEU A 174 -0.03 -2.93 -7.30
N TYR A 175 -0.72 -3.18 -6.20
CA TYR A 175 -1.54 -4.38 -6.03
C TYR A 175 -3.02 -4.03 -6.05
N GLY A 176 -3.80 -4.92 -6.66
CA GLY A 176 -5.24 -4.95 -6.59
C GLY A 176 -5.74 -6.10 -5.73
N TYR A 177 -6.87 -5.88 -5.08
CA TYR A 177 -7.52 -6.83 -4.19
C TYR A 177 -8.92 -7.12 -4.71
N THR A 178 -9.17 -8.39 -5.03
CA THR A 178 -10.47 -8.83 -5.52
C THR A 178 -11.40 -9.19 -4.38
N ILE A 179 -12.71 -9.07 -4.61
CA ILE A 179 -13.73 -9.50 -3.64
C ILE A 179 -13.54 -10.96 -3.18
N ASP A 180 -13.01 -11.84 -4.04
CA ASP A 180 -12.74 -13.26 -3.76
C ASP A 180 -11.36 -13.52 -3.14
N ALA A 181 -10.82 -12.53 -2.43
CA ALA A 181 -9.61 -12.63 -1.63
C ALA A 181 -8.35 -13.00 -2.46
N ARG A 182 -8.15 -12.37 -3.61
CA ARG A 182 -6.89 -12.46 -4.36
C ARG A 182 -6.13 -11.15 -4.31
N GLN A 183 -4.82 -11.25 -4.08
CA GLN A 183 -3.89 -10.15 -4.33
C GLN A 183 -3.33 -10.30 -5.75
N VAL A 184 -3.43 -9.25 -6.54
CA VAL A 184 -3.06 -9.21 -7.96
C VAL A 184 -2.05 -8.09 -8.19
N ALA A 185 -0.88 -8.38 -8.74
CA ALA A 185 0.07 -7.36 -9.19
C ALA A 185 -0.43 -6.74 -10.48
N LEU A 186 -0.54 -5.40 -10.54
CA LEU A 186 -1.04 -4.68 -11.71
C LEU A 186 0.12 -4.04 -12.48
N ASN A 187 0.17 -4.27 -13.79
CA ASN A 187 1.13 -3.62 -14.68
C ASN A 187 0.64 -2.20 -15.02
N LEU A 188 1.43 -1.19 -14.68
CA LEU A 188 1.04 0.23 -14.85
C LEU A 188 1.01 0.71 -16.31
N ASP A 189 1.63 -0.02 -17.23
CA ASP A 189 1.67 0.36 -18.65
C ASP A 189 0.52 -0.26 -19.46
N THR A 190 0.09 -1.47 -19.07
CA THR A 190 -0.88 -2.28 -19.82
C THR A 190 -2.19 -2.52 -19.08
N GLY A 191 -2.22 -2.27 -17.76
CA GLY A 191 -3.34 -2.59 -16.88
C GLY A 191 -3.43 -4.06 -16.48
N LEU A 192 -2.73 -4.97 -17.16
CA LEU A 192 -2.83 -6.41 -16.94
C LEU A 192 -2.43 -6.81 -15.52
N GLY A 193 -3.25 -7.65 -14.90
CA GLY A 193 -3.01 -8.21 -13.58
C GLY A 193 -2.36 -9.60 -13.62
N THR A 194 -1.57 -9.93 -12.60
CA THR A 194 -1.07 -11.29 -12.34
C THR A 194 -1.36 -11.66 -10.89
N VAL A 195 -1.98 -12.82 -10.64
CA VAL A 195 -2.23 -13.27 -9.26
C VAL A 195 -0.90 -13.50 -8.55
N VAL A 196 -0.73 -12.86 -7.41
CA VAL A 196 0.42 -13.05 -6.51
C VAL A 196 0.13 -14.18 -5.54
N ARG A 197 -1.04 -14.10 -4.89
CA ARG A 197 -1.48 -15.08 -3.90
C ARG A 197 -2.98 -15.03 -3.69
N ARG A 198 -3.50 -16.09 -3.07
CA ARG A 198 -4.81 -16.07 -2.40
C ARG A 198 -4.62 -15.68 -0.95
N LEU A 199 -5.49 -14.82 -0.47
CA LEU A 199 -5.55 -14.33 0.90
C LEU A 199 -6.48 -15.25 1.70
N SER A 200 -6.24 -15.37 3.00
CA SER A 200 -7.03 -16.24 3.87
C SER A 200 -7.40 -15.56 5.18
N GLY A 201 -8.44 -16.05 5.85
CA GLY A 201 -8.95 -15.50 7.11
C GLY A 201 -10.47 -15.49 7.14
N ASP A 202 -11.06 -15.81 8.29
CA ASP A 202 -12.51 -16.02 8.43
C ASP A 202 -13.34 -14.78 8.03
N ALA A 203 -12.79 -13.60 8.33
CA ALA A 203 -13.36 -12.30 8.01
C ALA A 203 -13.57 -12.06 6.50
N LEU A 204 -12.83 -12.76 5.65
CA LEU A 204 -12.87 -12.61 4.20
C LEU A 204 -14.06 -13.33 3.55
N SER A 205 -14.78 -14.17 4.30
CA SER A 205 -15.96 -14.90 3.80
C SER A 205 -17.07 -13.97 3.27
N GLY A 206 -17.17 -12.75 3.80
CA GLY A 206 -18.10 -11.72 3.33
C GLY A 206 -17.62 -10.96 2.08
N GLY A 207 -16.37 -11.16 1.67
CA GLY A 207 -15.73 -10.43 0.58
C GLY A 207 -14.95 -9.19 1.04
N LEU A 208 -13.90 -8.87 0.30
CA LEU A 208 -13.11 -7.66 0.50
C LEU A 208 -13.85 -6.41 0.01
N SER A 209 -13.66 -5.29 0.72
CA SER A 209 -13.97 -3.96 0.23
C SER A 209 -12.66 -3.23 -0.11
N GLY A 210 -12.65 -1.90 -0.08
CA GLY A 210 -11.48 -1.11 -0.43
C GLY A 210 -10.34 -1.14 0.59
N THR A 211 -9.19 -0.60 0.17
CA THR A 211 -7.91 -0.72 0.89
C THR A 211 -7.24 0.63 1.03
N ALA A 212 -6.61 0.87 2.17
CA ALA A 212 -5.82 2.08 2.39
C ALA A 212 -4.33 1.75 2.43
N SER A 213 -3.54 2.47 1.65
CA SER A 213 -2.10 2.55 1.78
C SER A 213 -1.65 4.00 1.77
N ASN A 214 -0.45 4.26 2.30
CA ASN A 214 0.14 5.58 2.18
C ASN A 214 0.29 5.94 0.69
N PRO A 215 0.04 7.20 0.31
CA PRO A 215 0.42 7.67 -1.01
C PRO A 215 1.88 7.33 -1.27
N ARG A 216 2.18 6.76 -2.44
CA ARG A 216 3.55 6.36 -2.76
C ARG A 216 4.46 7.59 -2.65
N SER A 217 5.26 7.67 -1.60
CA SER A 217 6.21 8.77 -1.42
C SER A 217 7.28 8.66 -2.51
N GLY A 218 7.61 9.80 -3.14
CA GLY A 218 8.66 9.85 -4.17
C GLY A 218 10.08 9.68 -3.62
N SER A 219 10.24 9.43 -2.33
CA SER A 219 11.53 9.14 -1.68
C SER A 219 11.77 7.63 -1.68
N GLN A 220 13.01 7.25 -2.03
CA GLN A 220 13.60 5.90 -2.00
C GLN A 220 13.09 4.97 -0.87
N PRO A 221 13.24 3.63 -1.04
CA PRO A 221 13.02 2.69 0.06
C PRO A 221 13.76 3.16 1.31
N PRO A 222 13.26 2.89 2.52
CA PRO A 222 13.93 3.26 3.75
C PRO A 222 15.38 2.81 3.63
N ASP A 223 16.31 3.75 3.78
CA ASP A 223 17.73 3.44 3.80
C ASP A 223 17.89 2.27 4.77
N ARG A 224 18.27 1.10 4.24
CA ARG A 224 18.73 0.02 5.10
C ARG A 224 19.78 0.68 6.00
N PRO A 225 19.70 0.55 7.34
CA PRO A 225 20.78 1.03 8.18
C PRO A 225 22.05 0.39 7.63
N VAL A 226 22.96 1.23 7.13
CA VAL A 226 24.29 0.79 6.71
C VAL A 226 24.85 0.13 7.95
N SER A 227 24.96 -1.21 7.93
CA SER A 227 25.61 -1.93 9.00
C SER A 227 26.99 -1.33 9.14
N THR A 228 27.22 -0.64 10.26
CA THR A 228 28.57 -0.30 10.71
C THR A 228 29.40 -1.57 10.57
N PRO A 229 30.52 -1.57 9.82
CA PRO A 229 31.40 -2.72 9.79
C PRO A 229 31.79 -3.04 11.23
N GLU A 230 31.55 -4.28 11.68
CA GLU A 230 32.02 -4.68 13.00
C GLU A 230 33.54 -4.46 13.06
N PRO A 231 34.08 -3.89 14.16
CA PRO A 231 35.52 -3.82 14.33
C PRO A 231 36.06 -5.24 14.34
N SER A 232 36.93 -5.55 13.38
CA SER A 232 37.59 -6.85 13.31
C SER A 232 38.30 -7.10 14.64
N LEU A 233 37.89 -8.13 15.37
CA LEU A 233 38.62 -8.64 16.52
C LEU A 233 39.99 -9.10 16.03
N LEU A 234 40.99 -8.25 16.23
CA LEU A 234 42.41 -8.55 16.02
C LEU A 234 42.83 -9.53 17.13
N LEU A 235 42.71 -10.84 16.86
CA LEU A 235 43.27 -11.88 17.70
C LEU A 235 44.80 -11.79 17.64
N GLY A 236 45.37 -11.15 18.67
CA GLY A 236 46.81 -11.05 18.87
C GLY A 236 47.43 -12.43 19.06
N SER A 237 48.38 -12.77 18.21
CA SER A 237 49.29 -13.90 18.41
C SER A 237 50.48 -13.40 19.24
N LEU A 238 50.62 -13.96 20.44
CA LEU A 238 51.77 -13.77 21.32
C LEU A 238 53.08 -14.19 20.62
N ALA A 239 54.08 -13.33 20.70
CA ALA A 239 55.47 -13.66 20.40
C ALA A 239 56.10 -14.45 21.55
N ILE A 240 56.77 -15.56 21.25
CA ILE A 240 57.82 -16.12 22.11
C ILE A 240 59.12 -16.04 21.33
N ALA A 241 60.03 -15.21 21.84
CA ALA A 241 61.40 -15.09 21.38
C ALA A 241 62.23 -16.30 21.85
N GLY A 242 62.98 -16.89 20.92
CA GLY A 242 64.04 -17.88 21.19
C GLY A 242 65.30 -17.48 20.43
N TRP A 243 66.39 -17.31 21.17
CA TRP A 243 67.65 -16.68 20.78
C TRP A 243 68.72 -17.73 20.37
N MET A 244 69.78 -17.26 19.69
CA MET A 244 71.04 -17.94 19.32
C MET A 244 70.97 -18.91 18.11
N GLY A 245 71.91 -18.93 17.16
CA GLY A 245 73.17 -18.23 16.98
C GLY A 245 73.98 -18.88 15.83
N ARG A 246 74.85 -18.08 15.22
CA ARG A 246 76.09 -18.46 14.50
C ARG A 246 76.02 -19.36 13.23
N SER A 247 76.06 -18.67 12.08
CA SER A 247 77.24 -18.48 11.20
C SER A 247 77.92 -19.65 10.43
N TRP A 248 78.20 -19.34 9.15
CA TRP A 248 79.24 -19.80 8.19
C TRP A 248 78.90 -20.87 7.12
N ARG A 249 78.83 -20.35 5.88
CA ARG A 249 79.55 -20.72 4.63
C ARG A 249 79.51 -22.16 4.06
N ASN A 250 79.06 -22.17 2.80
CA ASN A 250 79.71 -22.67 1.56
C ASN A 250 79.76 -24.16 1.17
N GLN A 251 79.53 -24.32 -0.15
CA GLN A 251 79.95 -25.37 -1.10
C GLN A 251 79.18 -26.69 -1.06
N ALA A 252 78.40 -27.06 -2.08
CA ALA A 252 78.71 -27.41 -3.48
C ALA A 252 79.44 -28.76 -3.63
N THR A 253 78.72 -29.76 -4.16
CA THR A 253 79.13 -30.83 -5.13
C THR A 253 77.90 -31.74 -5.34
N HIS A 254 77.38 -31.90 -6.58
CA HIS A 254 77.59 -33.07 -7.47
C HIS A 254 77.40 -34.42 -6.73
N LEU A 255 76.45 -35.30 -7.06
CA LEU A 255 75.98 -35.81 -8.35
C LEU A 255 74.49 -36.18 -8.31
#